data_AF-A0A5T0RCR7-F1
#
_entry.id   AF-A0A5T0RCR7-F1
#
_cell.length_a   1.000
_cell.length_b   1.000
_cell.length_c   1.000
_cell.angle_alpha   90.00
_cell.angle_beta   90.00
_cell.angle_gamma   90.00
#
_symmetry.space_group_name_H-M   'P 1'
#
loop_
_entity.id
_entity.type
_entity.pdbx_description
1 polymer ?
#
loop_
_entity_poly.entity_id
_entity_poly.type
_entity_poly.pdbx_seq_one_letter_code
_entity_poly.pdbx_strand_id
1 'polypeptide(L)'
;MNLSFKTFDLSSKERQKAKKVQGKKYEIFLNENPQTHNAFKVSFSEVLRYYYLYPKNAKATFKLPFFKPNLKYFRTPHITWLGHSSLFVSYKNYKILIDPIFNTHASPCSFINKAFKNAPVYNANDFDEIFAVIITHSHFDHLDEKSVKTLKDRAKFFIAPLKVGNYLKSYGVSEKKIIELDWWSGVEFDDLRIVATPAQHSSSRGDGLNKTLWASFVMEFLSADKRVFFSGDGGYFTHFKKIGAYFGGFDLVCLESGQFNAAWPFSHSFPDQILKEAKDLNAKALMPIHWGRFLAGTHAWNGVVEYLYENSNLPLITPKMGEAYEVGSEFEQDFWWKEG
;
A
#
# COMPACT_ATOMS: atom_id res chain seq x y z
N MET A 1 28.95 -9.42 3.12
CA MET A 1 28.79 -8.54 4.29
C MET A 1 27.43 -8.78 4.90
N ASN A 2 27.34 -9.13 6.19
CA ASN A 2 26.06 -9.09 6.90
C ASN A 2 25.64 -7.62 6.98
N LEU A 3 24.65 -7.22 6.18
CA LEU A 3 24.03 -5.90 6.34
C LEU A 3 23.38 -5.88 7.73
N SER A 4 23.96 -5.10 8.64
CA SER A 4 23.38 -4.86 9.95
C SER A 4 22.27 -3.84 9.82
N PHE A 5 21.14 -4.11 10.46
CA PHE A 5 20.08 -3.13 10.66
C PHE A 5 19.87 -2.92 12.16
N LYS A 6 19.31 -1.77 12.52
CA LYS A 6 18.90 -1.47 13.88
C LYS A 6 17.40 -1.28 13.92
N THR A 7 16.73 -1.96 14.84
CA THR A 7 15.33 -1.64 15.14
C THR A 7 15.27 -0.51 16.16
N PHE A 8 14.20 0.28 16.10
CA PHE A 8 13.96 1.36 17.04
C PHE A 8 12.46 1.54 17.28
N ASP A 9 12.12 2.29 18.33
CA ASP A 9 10.77 2.52 18.80
C ASP A 9 10.55 4.01 19.01
N LEU A 10 9.58 4.57 18.28
CA LEU A 10 9.18 5.98 18.34
C LEU A 10 7.92 6.16 19.19
N SER A 11 7.42 5.10 19.82
CA SER A 11 6.18 5.15 20.60
C SER A 11 6.30 6.11 21.79
N SER A 12 5.15 6.70 22.14
CA SER A 12 5.01 7.62 23.26
C SER A 12 3.55 7.64 23.72
N LYS A 13 3.19 8.50 24.68
CA LYS A 13 1.78 8.69 25.07
C LYS A 13 0.87 9.08 23.91
N GLU A 14 1.40 9.85 22.95
CA GLU A 14 0.68 10.34 21.77
C GLU A 14 0.83 9.44 20.54
N ARG A 15 1.87 8.59 20.53
CA ARG A 15 2.20 7.65 19.45
C ARG A 15 2.14 6.23 19.99
N GLN A 16 0.93 5.69 20.09
CA GLN A 16 0.70 4.40 20.74
C GLN A 16 0.95 3.24 19.78
N LYS A 17 1.56 2.18 20.29
CA LYS A 17 1.61 0.87 19.62
C LYS A 17 0.21 0.32 19.36
N ALA A 18 0.10 -0.64 18.45
CA ALA A 18 -1.18 -1.23 18.11
C ALA A 18 -1.84 -1.87 19.34
N LYS A 19 -3.10 -1.50 19.58
CA LYS A 19 -3.88 -2.07 20.67
C LYS A 19 -4.30 -3.49 20.31
N LYS A 20 -4.29 -4.37 21.32
CA LYS A 20 -4.73 -5.75 21.19
C LYS A 20 -5.76 -6.07 22.27
N VAL A 21 -6.70 -6.93 21.93
CA VAL A 21 -7.66 -7.48 22.89
C VAL A 21 -7.80 -8.98 22.71
N GLN A 22 -7.96 -9.70 23.81
CA GLN A 22 -8.22 -11.13 23.78
C GLN A 22 -9.66 -11.37 23.33
N GLY A 23 -9.84 -11.93 22.13
CA GLY A 23 -11.13 -12.42 21.66
C GLY A 23 -11.46 -13.80 22.22
N LYS A 24 -12.63 -14.34 21.85
CA LYS A 24 -13.10 -15.66 22.31
C LYS A 24 -12.16 -16.83 21.95
N LYS A 25 -11.44 -16.74 20.82
CA LYS A 25 -10.55 -17.81 20.32
C LYS A 25 -9.09 -17.37 20.19
N TYR A 26 -8.84 -16.10 19.91
CA TYR A 26 -7.52 -15.56 19.63
C TYR A 26 -7.48 -14.06 19.96
N GLU A 27 -6.29 -13.55 20.19
CA GLU A 27 -6.02 -12.11 20.31
C GLU A 27 -6.16 -11.43 18.94
N ILE A 28 -6.81 -10.26 18.92
CA ILE A 28 -6.99 -9.43 17.73
C ILE A 28 -6.39 -8.04 17.92
N PHE A 29 -5.99 -7.42 16.81
CA PHE A 29 -5.61 -6.02 16.76
C PHE A 29 -6.83 -5.11 16.58
N LEU A 30 -6.71 -3.87 17.05
CA LEU A 30 -7.76 -2.86 16.99
C LEU A 30 -7.29 -1.59 16.28
N ASN A 31 -8.21 -0.96 15.54
CA ASN A 31 -8.03 0.40 15.03
C ASN A 31 -8.00 1.43 16.18
N GLU A 32 -7.37 2.57 15.91
CA GLU A 32 -7.49 3.75 16.78
C GLU A 32 -8.92 4.32 16.80
N ASN A 33 -9.68 4.21 15.70
CA ASN A 33 -11.06 4.65 15.64
C ASN A 33 -12.01 3.68 16.37
N PRO A 34 -12.59 4.07 17.53
CA PRO A 34 -13.49 3.20 18.28
C PRO A 34 -14.79 2.88 17.52
N GLN A 35 -15.19 3.70 16.54
CA GLN A 35 -16.40 3.45 15.74
C GLN A 35 -16.30 2.15 14.93
N THR A 36 -15.08 1.70 14.60
CA THR A 36 -14.87 0.43 13.89
C THR A 36 -14.97 -0.81 14.77
N HIS A 37 -15.03 -0.63 16.09
CA HIS A 37 -15.24 -1.74 17.03
C HIS A 37 -16.71 -2.14 17.08
N ASN A 38 -17.61 -1.28 16.57
CA ASN A 38 -19.02 -1.60 16.38
C ASN A 38 -19.19 -2.27 15.02
N ALA A 39 -19.86 -3.42 14.99
CA ALA A 39 -20.20 -4.09 13.73
C ALA A 39 -21.14 -3.18 12.92
N PHE A 40 -20.64 -2.63 11.80
CA PHE A 40 -21.52 -2.06 10.80
C PHE A 40 -22.44 -3.18 10.30
N LYS A 41 -23.74 -3.01 10.48
CA LYS A 41 -24.75 -3.92 9.94
C LYS A 41 -24.90 -3.64 8.46
N VAL A 42 -23.91 -4.05 7.67
CA VAL A 42 -24.04 -4.09 6.21
C VAL A 42 -24.92 -5.29 5.87
N SER A 43 -25.95 -5.06 5.09
CA SER A 43 -26.81 -6.15 4.62
C SER A 43 -26.05 -7.03 3.63
N PHE A 44 -26.33 -8.34 3.61
CA PHE A 44 -25.75 -9.26 2.63
C PHE A 44 -26.01 -8.79 1.18
N SER A 45 -27.16 -8.17 0.94
CA SER A 45 -27.51 -7.58 -0.36
C SER A 45 -26.61 -6.42 -0.75
N GLU A 46 -26.17 -5.56 0.16
CA GLU A 46 -25.21 -4.49 -0.14
C GLU A 46 -23.83 -5.05 -0.51
N VAL A 47 -23.36 -6.07 0.20
CA VAL A 47 -22.13 -6.78 -0.15
C VAL A 47 -22.25 -7.43 -1.53
N LEU A 48 -23.41 -8.05 -1.82
CA LEU A 48 -23.67 -8.63 -3.14
C LEU A 48 -23.68 -7.54 -4.23
N ARG A 49 -24.30 -6.39 -3.98
CA ARG A 49 -24.29 -5.27 -4.94
C ARG A 49 -22.87 -4.85 -5.31
N TYR A 50 -21.94 -4.82 -4.36
CA TYR A 50 -20.54 -4.51 -4.64
C TYR A 50 -19.91 -5.46 -5.66
N TYR A 51 -20.12 -6.77 -5.51
CA TYR A 51 -19.48 -7.77 -6.36
C TYR A 51 -20.13 -7.94 -7.74
N TYR A 52 -21.35 -7.42 -7.94
CA TYR A 52 -22.14 -7.69 -9.15
C TYR A 52 -22.63 -6.44 -9.89
N LEU A 53 -22.77 -5.28 -9.23
CA LEU A 53 -23.28 -4.04 -9.85
C LEU A 53 -22.16 -3.03 -10.11
N TYR A 54 -21.35 -3.34 -11.12
CA TYR A 54 -20.31 -2.44 -11.59
C TYR A 54 -20.87 -1.41 -12.58
N PRO A 55 -20.45 -0.14 -12.54
CA PRO A 55 -20.76 0.81 -13.60
C PRO A 55 -20.12 0.37 -14.93
N LYS A 56 -20.64 0.89 -16.06
CA LYS A 56 -20.15 0.51 -17.40
C LYS A 56 -18.66 0.76 -17.60
N ASN A 57 -18.11 1.78 -16.94
CA ASN A 57 -16.70 2.17 -16.96
C ASN A 57 -15.92 1.68 -15.71
N ALA A 58 -16.34 0.60 -15.06
CA ALA A 58 -15.57 0.00 -13.95
C ALA A 58 -14.27 -0.70 -14.40
N LYS A 59 -14.05 -0.81 -15.72
CA LYS A 59 -12.83 -1.35 -16.33
C LYS A 59 -12.42 -0.44 -17.48
N ALA A 60 -11.11 -0.36 -17.72
CA ALA A 60 -10.60 0.23 -18.95
C ALA A 60 -11.08 -0.59 -20.17
N THR A 61 -11.50 0.11 -21.23
CA THR A 61 -11.92 -0.46 -22.52
C THR A 61 -10.74 -0.71 -23.46
N PHE A 62 -9.58 -0.13 -23.15
CA PHE A 62 -8.33 -0.21 -23.88
C PHE A 62 -7.24 -0.86 -23.02
N LYS A 63 -6.11 -1.18 -23.65
CA LYS A 63 -4.94 -1.73 -22.95
C LYS A 63 -4.21 -0.59 -22.24
N LEU A 64 -4.15 -0.66 -20.91
CA LEU A 64 -3.40 0.33 -20.13
C LEU A 64 -1.89 0.29 -20.49
N PRO A 65 -1.22 1.45 -20.51
CA PRO A 65 0.21 1.52 -20.80
C PRO A 65 1.01 0.73 -19.76
N PHE A 66 2.06 0.04 -20.24
CA PHE A 66 2.87 -0.84 -19.42
C PHE A 66 4.33 -0.82 -19.85
N PHE A 67 5.20 -0.69 -18.87
CA PHE A 67 6.64 -0.78 -19.02
C PHE A 67 7.22 -1.77 -18.01
N LYS A 68 8.33 -2.42 -18.40
CA LYS A 68 9.16 -3.12 -17.41
C LYS A 68 9.79 -2.07 -16.49
N PRO A 69 9.92 -2.34 -15.19
CA PRO A 69 10.44 -1.36 -14.24
C PRO A 69 11.88 -1.03 -14.63
N ASN A 70 12.26 0.24 -14.50
CA ASN A 70 13.63 0.65 -14.76
C ASN A 70 14.54 0.17 -13.61
N LEU A 71 15.41 -0.80 -13.90
CA LEU A 71 16.31 -1.41 -12.91
C LEU A 71 17.66 -0.67 -12.76
N LYS A 72 17.82 0.50 -13.40
CA LYS A 72 19.03 1.33 -13.32
C LYS A 72 19.33 1.76 -11.89
N TYR A 73 20.60 2.01 -11.63
CA TYR A 73 21.04 2.63 -10.38
C TYR A 73 20.64 4.10 -10.35
N PHE A 74 19.86 4.50 -9.34
CA PHE A 74 19.46 5.89 -9.12
C PHE A 74 20.11 6.45 -7.87
N ARG A 75 20.73 7.64 -7.97
CA ARG A 75 21.32 8.33 -6.80
C ARG A 75 20.28 8.99 -5.92
N THR A 76 19.14 9.35 -6.49
CA THR A 76 17.97 9.96 -5.85
C THR A 76 16.82 8.95 -5.78
N PRO A 77 15.90 9.07 -4.82
CA PRO A 77 14.84 8.10 -4.65
C PRO A 77 13.83 8.18 -5.79
N HIS A 78 13.52 7.04 -6.39
CA HIS A 78 12.54 6.88 -7.46
C HIS A 78 11.43 5.93 -7.05
N ILE A 79 10.18 6.29 -7.37
CA ILE A 79 8.98 5.49 -7.12
C ILE A 79 8.38 5.08 -8.46
N THR A 80 8.18 3.78 -8.64
CA THR A 80 7.55 3.19 -9.83
C THR A 80 6.25 2.54 -9.43
N TRP A 81 5.15 2.93 -10.07
CA TRP A 81 3.85 2.31 -9.84
C TRP A 81 3.68 1.05 -10.69
N LEU A 82 3.40 -0.08 -10.04
CA LEU A 82 3.25 -1.40 -10.69
C LEU A 82 1.78 -1.83 -10.82
N GLY A 83 0.85 -0.90 -10.62
CA GLY A 83 -0.59 -1.12 -10.65
C GLY A 83 -1.17 -1.57 -9.31
N HIS A 84 -2.42 -1.20 -9.04
CA HIS A 84 -3.06 -1.36 -7.72
C HIS A 84 -2.23 -0.66 -6.64
N SER A 85 -1.97 -1.33 -5.52
CA SER A 85 -1.07 -0.84 -4.46
C SER A 85 0.37 -1.35 -4.57
N SER A 86 0.72 -2.04 -5.66
CA SER A 86 2.09 -2.50 -5.88
C SER A 86 3.00 -1.35 -6.31
N LEU A 87 4.10 -1.18 -5.59
CA LEU A 87 5.11 -0.14 -5.87
C LEU A 87 6.51 -0.75 -5.91
N PHE A 88 7.40 -0.12 -6.68
CA PHE A 88 8.83 -0.39 -6.68
C PHE A 88 9.61 0.88 -6.37
N VAL A 89 10.43 0.82 -5.32
CA VAL A 89 11.31 1.90 -4.90
C VAL A 89 12.72 1.57 -5.33
N SER A 90 13.39 2.54 -5.97
CA SER A 90 14.82 2.46 -6.30
C SER A 90 15.57 3.65 -5.74
N TYR A 91 16.54 3.37 -4.88
CA TYR A 91 17.43 4.38 -4.31
C TYR A 91 18.78 3.74 -3.98
N LYS A 92 19.84 4.15 -4.65
CA LYS A 92 21.19 3.55 -4.53
C LYS A 92 21.10 2.02 -4.70
N ASN A 93 21.45 1.27 -3.65
CA ASN A 93 21.39 -0.19 -3.61
C ASN A 93 20.07 -0.74 -3.05
N TYR A 94 19.15 0.15 -2.65
CA TYR A 94 17.83 -0.21 -2.12
C TYR A 94 16.83 -0.36 -3.27
N LYS A 95 16.63 -1.61 -3.71
CA LYS A 95 15.55 -2.04 -4.60
C LYS A 95 14.46 -2.67 -3.76
N ILE A 96 13.32 -1.99 -3.57
CA ILE A 96 12.28 -2.41 -2.61
C ILE A 96 10.95 -2.58 -3.33
N LEU A 97 10.29 -3.71 -3.12
CA LEU A 97 8.92 -3.94 -3.56
C LEU A 97 7.97 -3.71 -2.40
N ILE A 98 6.87 -3.01 -2.62
CA ILE A 98 5.79 -2.81 -1.64
C ILE A 98 4.54 -3.48 -2.20
N ASP A 99 3.92 -4.36 -1.41
CA ASP A 99 2.71 -5.11 -1.76
C ASP A 99 2.74 -5.69 -3.19
N PRO A 100 3.79 -6.43 -3.58
CA PRO A 100 3.88 -6.97 -4.94
C PRO A 100 2.80 -8.02 -5.19
N ILE A 101 2.06 -7.86 -6.28
CA ILE A 101 1.08 -8.84 -6.75
C ILE A 101 1.51 -9.32 -8.14
N PHE A 102 1.82 -10.61 -8.27
CA PHE A 102 2.20 -11.27 -9.53
C PHE A 102 1.10 -12.23 -10.02
N ASN A 103 -0.02 -12.29 -9.29
CA ASN A 103 -1.24 -12.93 -9.74
C ASN A 103 -2.13 -11.99 -10.57
N THR A 104 -3.03 -12.59 -11.33
CA THR A 104 -4.06 -11.91 -12.15
C THR A 104 -5.39 -11.79 -11.43
N HIS A 105 -5.45 -12.21 -10.17
CA HIS A 105 -6.60 -12.07 -9.28
C HIS A 105 -6.11 -11.73 -7.87
N ALA A 106 -6.94 -10.99 -7.15
CA ALA A 106 -6.63 -10.47 -5.82
C ALA A 106 -7.61 -11.06 -4.78
N SER A 107 -7.73 -12.40 -4.79
CA SER A 107 -8.73 -13.17 -4.04
C SER A 107 -8.28 -14.63 -3.91
N PRO A 108 -8.74 -15.39 -2.88
CA PRO A 108 -8.52 -16.84 -2.81
C PRO A 108 -9.19 -17.58 -3.98
N CYS A 109 -10.25 -17.01 -4.56
CA CYS A 109 -10.95 -17.55 -5.70
C CYS A 109 -10.50 -16.81 -6.96
N SER A 110 -9.95 -17.54 -7.95
CA SER A 110 -9.39 -16.95 -9.18
C SER A 110 -10.40 -16.17 -10.04
N PHE A 111 -11.70 -16.29 -9.75
CA PHE A 111 -12.76 -15.60 -10.46
C PHE A 111 -13.20 -14.27 -9.85
N ILE A 112 -12.74 -13.92 -8.64
CA ILE A 112 -13.08 -12.70 -7.91
C ILE A 112 -11.91 -11.71 -7.98
N ASN A 113 -12.18 -10.40 -8.02
CA ASN A 113 -11.19 -9.32 -8.11
C ASN A 113 -10.14 -9.59 -9.21
N LYS A 114 -10.62 -9.88 -10.43
CA LYS A 114 -9.75 -10.14 -11.58
C LYS A 114 -9.09 -8.85 -12.05
N ALA A 115 -7.84 -8.98 -12.50
CA ALA A 115 -7.17 -7.92 -13.22
C ALA A 115 -7.93 -7.58 -14.51
N PHE A 116 -7.78 -6.35 -15.00
CA PHE A 116 -8.35 -5.96 -16.29
C PHE A 116 -7.88 -6.89 -17.41
N LYS A 117 -8.69 -6.98 -18.47
CA LYS A 117 -8.34 -7.83 -19.61
C LYS A 117 -7.02 -7.32 -20.21
N ASN A 118 -6.07 -8.23 -20.44
CA ASN A 118 -4.72 -7.91 -20.88
C ASN A 118 -3.93 -6.98 -19.94
N ALA A 119 -4.36 -6.86 -18.68
CA ALA A 119 -3.58 -6.19 -17.66
C ALA A 119 -2.20 -6.86 -17.62
N PRO A 120 -1.13 -6.07 -17.72
CA PRO A 120 0.19 -6.61 -17.70
C PRO A 120 0.50 -7.17 -16.29
N VAL A 121 1.34 -8.21 -16.24
CA VAL A 121 1.66 -8.92 -15.00
C VAL A 121 3.16 -8.90 -14.82
N TYR A 122 3.60 -8.23 -13.76
CA TYR A 122 4.98 -8.34 -13.31
C TYR A 122 5.24 -9.72 -12.72
N ASN A 123 6.48 -10.17 -12.82
CA ASN A 123 6.94 -11.41 -12.20
C ASN A 123 8.34 -11.21 -11.62
N ALA A 124 8.82 -12.18 -10.84
CA ALA A 124 10.10 -12.08 -10.16
C ALA A 124 11.31 -11.88 -11.10
N ASN A 125 11.26 -12.33 -12.35
CA ASN A 125 12.35 -12.11 -13.33
C ASN A 125 12.38 -10.69 -13.90
N ASP A 126 11.36 -9.87 -13.64
CA ASP A 126 11.34 -8.47 -14.02
C ASP A 126 12.18 -7.60 -13.07
N PHE A 127 12.75 -8.22 -12.03
CA PHE A 127 13.58 -7.59 -11.03
C PHE A 127 14.86 -8.40 -10.81
N ASP A 128 15.95 -7.70 -10.50
CA ASP A 128 17.22 -8.31 -10.10
C ASP A 128 17.16 -8.74 -8.61
N GLU A 129 18.25 -8.53 -7.89
CA GLU A 129 18.31 -8.63 -6.44
C GLU A 129 17.39 -7.59 -5.79
N ILE A 130 16.55 -8.06 -4.86
CA ILE A 130 15.63 -7.21 -4.09
C ILE A 130 16.21 -7.02 -2.70
N PHE A 131 16.33 -5.76 -2.28
CA PHE A 131 16.77 -5.44 -0.93
C PHE A 131 15.71 -5.85 0.09
N ALA A 132 14.47 -5.40 -0.11
CA ALA A 132 13.36 -5.74 0.77
C ALA A 132 12.05 -5.90 0.00
N VAL A 133 11.17 -6.75 0.52
CA VAL A 133 9.74 -6.76 0.22
C VAL A 133 9.02 -6.22 1.45
N ILE A 134 8.19 -5.20 1.29
CA ILE A 134 7.32 -4.65 2.33
C ILE A 134 5.91 -5.14 2.08
N ILE A 135 5.25 -5.62 3.14
CA ILE A 135 3.83 -6.01 3.11
C ILE A 135 3.07 -5.11 4.09
N THR A 136 2.01 -4.43 3.64
CA THR A 136 1.24 -3.50 4.48
C THR A 136 0.24 -4.19 5.39
N HIS A 137 -0.38 -5.26 4.91
CA HIS A 137 -1.35 -6.06 5.66
C HIS A 137 -1.62 -7.40 4.94
N SER A 138 -2.46 -8.25 5.53
CA SER A 138 -2.63 -9.63 5.07
C SER A 138 -3.74 -9.87 4.04
N HIS A 139 -4.38 -8.86 3.46
CA HIS A 139 -5.38 -9.11 2.40
C HIS A 139 -4.75 -9.68 1.12
N PHE A 140 -5.56 -10.34 0.30
CA PHE A 140 -5.09 -11.07 -0.89
C PHE A 140 -4.58 -10.16 -2.00
N ASP A 141 -4.99 -8.91 -2.02
CA ASP A 141 -4.55 -7.85 -2.92
C ASP A 141 -3.33 -7.06 -2.41
N HIS A 142 -2.72 -7.49 -1.30
CA HIS A 142 -1.47 -6.90 -0.76
C HIS A 142 -0.43 -7.96 -0.41
N LEU A 143 -0.89 -9.09 0.12
CA LEU A 143 -0.09 -10.28 0.42
C LEU A 143 -0.42 -11.40 -0.58
N ASP A 144 0.27 -11.36 -1.71
CA ASP A 144 0.15 -12.35 -2.78
C ASP A 144 1.11 -13.53 -2.58
N GLU A 145 0.57 -14.73 -2.44
CA GLU A 145 1.34 -15.96 -2.21
C GLU A 145 2.34 -16.24 -3.33
N LYS A 146 1.93 -16.03 -4.60
CA LYS A 146 2.80 -16.25 -5.76
C LYS A 146 4.00 -15.30 -5.72
N SER A 147 3.77 -14.04 -5.40
CA SER A 147 4.84 -13.04 -5.25
C SER A 147 5.80 -13.43 -4.15
N VAL A 148 5.31 -13.75 -2.94
CA VAL A 148 6.17 -14.16 -1.83
C VAL A 148 7.00 -15.39 -2.19
N LYS A 149 6.38 -16.45 -2.73
CA LYS A 149 7.08 -17.69 -3.08
C LYS A 149 8.16 -17.51 -4.14
N THR A 150 7.95 -16.60 -5.09
CA THR A 150 8.92 -16.34 -6.18
C THR A 150 10.01 -15.34 -5.80
N LEU A 151 9.76 -14.49 -4.78
CA LEU A 151 10.71 -13.49 -4.29
C LEU A 151 11.52 -13.95 -3.07
N LYS A 152 11.11 -15.00 -2.34
CA LYS A 152 11.75 -15.42 -1.07
C LYS A 152 13.27 -15.59 -1.13
N ASP A 153 13.79 -16.04 -2.27
CA ASP A 153 15.22 -16.29 -2.47
C ASP A 153 15.94 -15.08 -3.09
N ARG A 154 15.20 -14.15 -3.71
CA ARG A 154 15.72 -12.90 -4.31
C ARG A 154 15.76 -11.72 -3.36
N ALA A 155 14.86 -11.70 -2.38
CA ALA A 155 14.78 -10.66 -1.37
C ALA A 155 15.70 -10.95 -0.18
N LYS A 156 16.43 -9.92 0.29
CA LYS A 156 17.20 -10.03 1.53
C LYS A 156 16.30 -10.00 2.76
N PHE A 157 15.33 -9.11 2.77
CA PHE A 157 14.41 -8.92 3.88
C PHE A 157 12.94 -8.93 3.43
N PHE A 158 12.07 -9.36 4.34
CA PHE A 158 10.64 -9.14 4.28
C PHE A 158 10.26 -8.32 5.52
N ILE A 159 9.73 -7.12 5.30
CA ILE A 159 9.33 -6.21 6.37
C ILE A 159 7.80 -6.16 6.40
N ALA A 160 7.19 -6.41 7.54
CA ALA A 160 5.73 -6.47 7.65
C ALA A 160 5.24 -6.09 9.05
N PRO A 161 3.95 -5.77 9.22
CA PRO A 161 3.37 -5.62 10.54
C PRO A 161 3.38 -6.91 11.36
N LEU A 162 3.24 -6.77 12.68
CA LEU A 162 3.15 -7.89 13.61
C LEU A 162 2.18 -8.99 13.17
N LYS A 163 2.64 -10.25 13.31
CA LYS A 163 1.98 -11.51 12.98
C LYS A 163 1.75 -11.78 11.49
N VAL A 164 2.01 -10.83 10.58
CA VAL A 164 2.02 -11.09 9.12
C VAL A 164 3.15 -12.05 8.74
N GLY A 165 4.25 -12.05 9.50
CA GLY A 165 5.37 -12.96 9.36
C GLY A 165 4.98 -14.44 9.45
N ASN A 166 3.86 -14.78 10.08
CA ASN A 166 3.35 -16.16 10.10
C ASN A 166 2.93 -16.64 8.71
N TYR A 167 2.29 -15.78 7.90
CA TYR A 167 1.97 -16.11 6.52
C TYR A 167 3.24 -16.19 5.67
N LEU A 168 4.18 -15.25 5.83
CA LEU A 168 5.46 -15.29 5.14
C LEU A 168 6.24 -16.59 5.41
N LYS A 169 6.29 -17.03 6.68
CA LYS A 169 6.87 -18.33 7.08
C LYS A 169 6.15 -19.50 6.41
N SER A 170 4.82 -19.49 6.38
CA SER A 170 4.02 -20.52 5.71
C SER A 170 4.27 -20.60 4.19
N TYR A 171 4.69 -19.49 3.57
CA TYR A 171 5.09 -19.41 2.17
C TYR A 171 6.58 -19.74 1.93
N GLY A 172 7.31 -20.12 3.00
CA GLY A 172 8.68 -20.59 2.94
C GLY A 172 9.74 -19.50 3.07
N VAL A 173 9.38 -18.29 3.51
CA VAL A 173 10.36 -17.25 3.85
C VAL A 173 11.08 -17.65 5.14
N SER A 174 12.41 -17.63 5.13
CA SER A 174 13.21 -17.90 6.34
C SER A 174 12.94 -16.82 7.40
N GLU A 175 12.74 -17.25 8.65
CA GLU A 175 12.50 -16.34 9.80
C GLU A 175 13.60 -15.29 9.95
N LYS A 176 14.85 -15.62 9.61
CA LYS A 176 16.00 -14.70 9.66
C LYS A 176 15.89 -13.52 8.67
N LYS A 177 15.04 -13.64 7.65
CA LYS A 177 14.77 -12.57 6.68
C LYS A 177 13.56 -11.72 7.07
N ILE A 178 12.77 -12.12 8.07
CA ILE A 178 11.51 -11.45 8.40
C ILE A 178 11.75 -10.42 9.52
N ILE A 179 11.30 -9.19 9.29
CA ILE A 179 11.32 -8.10 10.25
C ILE A 179 9.87 -7.69 10.49
N GLU A 180 9.35 -8.03 11.67
CA GLU A 180 8.00 -7.63 12.07
C GLU A 180 8.03 -6.32 12.88
N LEU A 181 7.21 -5.35 12.48
CA LEU A 181 7.12 -4.04 13.12
C LEU A 181 5.74 -3.81 13.74
N ASP A 182 5.71 -3.15 14.89
CA ASP A 182 4.49 -2.56 15.47
C ASP A 182 4.34 -1.12 14.97
N TRP A 183 3.19 -0.50 15.18
CA TRP A 183 3.01 0.92 14.95
C TRP A 183 4.02 1.74 15.75
N TRP A 184 4.56 2.77 15.09
CA TRP A 184 5.64 3.63 15.55
C TRP A 184 6.97 2.90 15.83
N SER A 185 7.11 1.66 15.38
CA SER A 185 8.40 0.97 15.37
C SER A 185 8.99 1.00 13.98
N GLY A 186 10.32 0.95 13.89
CA GLY A 186 10.99 1.00 12.61
C GLY A 186 12.30 0.23 12.58
N VAL A 187 12.85 0.16 11.37
CA VAL A 187 14.16 -0.40 11.08
C VAL A 187 14.98 0.61 10.29
N GLU A 188 16.24 0.75 10.70
CA GLU A 188 17.22 1.60 10.05
C GLU A 188 18.34 0.74 9.47
N PHE A 189 18.60 0.98 8.20
CA PHE A 189 19.80 0.60 7.47
C PHE A 189 20.58 1.87 7.15
N ASP A 190 21.84 1.75 6.74
CA ASP A 190 22.78 2.87 6.52
C ASP A 190 22.12 4.20 6.11
N ASP A 191 21.47 4.24 4.95
CA ASP A 191 20.90 5.46 4.38
C ASP A 191 19.38 5.38 4.16
N LEU A 192 18.73 4.45 4.86
CA LEU A 192 17.33 4.13 4.68
C LEU A 192 16.68 3.80 6.02
N ARG A 193 15.67 4.59 6.39
CA ARG A 193 14.82 4.30 7.54
C ARG A 193 13.40 3.95 7.08
N ILE A 194 12.85 2.87 7.63
CA ILE A 194 11.48 2.42 7.38
C ILE A 194 10.74 2.37 8.72
N VAL A 195 9.62 3.06 8.83
CA VAL A 195 8.79 3.10 10.03
C VAL A 195 7.39 2.59 9.69
N ALA A 196 6.91 1.60 10.44
CA ALA A 196 5.50 1.22 10.37
C ALA A 196 4.67 2.21 11.19
N THR A 197 3.69 2.86 10.57
CA THR A 197 2.79 3.83 11.21
C THR A 197 1.36 3.32 11.24
N PRO A 198 0.49 3.87 12.11
CA PRO A 198 -0.90 3.45 12.14
C PRO A 198 -1.60 3.61 10.79
N ALA A 199 -2.53 2.70 10.52
CA ALA A 199 -3.49 2.78 9.43
C ALA A 199 -4.88 2.38 9.96
N GLN A 200 -5.91 2.75 9.24
CA GLN A 200 -7.31 2.56 9.62
C GLN A 200 -7.93 1.52 8.70
N HIS A 201 -7.69 0.24 8.99
CA HIS A 201 -8.11 -0.88 8.14
C HIS A 201 -8.40 -2.14 8.96
N SER A 202 -8.34 -3.29 8.32
CA SER A 202 -8.47 -4.59 8.96
C SER A 202 -7.53 -5.60 8.28
N SER A 203 -7.50 -6.82 8.80
CA SER A 203 -6.73 -7.90 8.20
C SER A 203 -7.50 -9.20 8.30
N SER A 204 -7.67 -9.91 7.19
CA SER A 204 -8.32 -11.21 7.15
C SER A 204 -7.91 -12.00 5.92
N ARG A 205 -7.70 -13.31 6.07
CA ARG A 205 -7.57 -14.25 4.96
C ARG A 205 -8.61 -15.37 4.98
N GLY A 206 -9.71 -15.16 5.71
CA GLY A 206 -10.74 -16.18 5.96
C GLY A 206 -10.44 -17.11 7.14
N ASP A 207 -9.34 -16.88 7.86
CA ASP A 207 -8.90 -17.64 9.03
C ASP A 207 -9.11 -16.90 10.37
N GLY A 208 -9.86 -15.79 10.32
CA GLY A 208 -10.19 -14.92 11.44
C GLY A 208 -9.91 -13.45 11.16
N LEU A 209 -10.71 -12.56 11.76
CA LEU A 209 -10.57 -11.12 11.59
C LEU A 209 -9.50 -10.56 12.54
N ASN A 210 -8.66 -9.68 12.02
CA ASN A 210 -7.66 -8.88 12.73
C ASN A 210 -6.66 -9.72 13.55
N LYS A 211 -6.35 -10.94 13.11
CA LYS A 211 -5.29 -11.79 13.70
C LYS A 211 -3.89 -11.26 13.43
N THR A 212 -3.71 -10.47 12.37
CA THR A 212 -2.47 -9.78 12.04
C THR A 212 -2.68 -8.28 12.07
N LEU A 213 -1.61 -7.54 12.29
CA LEU A 213 -1.62 -6.09 12.21
C LEU A 213 -1.64 -5.62 10.75
N TRP A 214 -2.09 -4.39 10.52
CA TRP A 214 -1.99 -3.62 9.28
C TRP A 214 -1.23 -2.32 9.59
N ALA A 215 -0.46 -1.80 8.64
CA ALA A 215 0.26 -0.55 8.83
C ALA A 215 0.41 0.23 7.53
N SER A 216 0.47 1.55 7.67
CA SER A 216 1.10 2.43 6.68
C SER A 216 2.61 2.45 6.91
N PHE A 217 3.38 2.94 5.94
CA PHE A 217 4.84 3.00 6.04
C PHE A 217 5.38 4.37 5.70
N VAL A 218 6.32 4.84 6.51
CA VAL A 218 7.17 6.00 6.21
C VAL A 218 8.55 5.49 5.79
N MET A 219 9.05 6.02 4.68
CA MET A 219 10.40 5.77 4.21
C MET A 219 11.18 7.09 4.18
N GLU A 220 12.25 7.17 4.97
CA GLU A 220 13.18 8.30 5.00
C GLU A 220 14.48 7.91 4.27
N PHE A 221 14.83 8.69 3.24
CA PHE A 221 16.08 8.56 2.50
C PHE A 221 17.07 9.60 3.03
N LEU A 222 17.88 9.19 4.01
CA LEU A 222 18.56 10.12 4.92
C LEU A 222 19.50 11.10 4.21
N SER A 223 20.35 10.61 3.31
CA SER A 223 21.30 11.45 2.56
C SER A 223 20.64 12.28 1.46
N ALA A 224 19.48 11.85 0.96
CA ALA A 224 18.74 12.59 -0.05
C ALA A 224 17.85 13.69 0.59
N ASP A 225 17.68 13.65 1.92
CA ASP A 225 16.74 14.47 2.66
C ASP A 225 15.33 14.41 2.05
N LYS A 226 14.88 13.18 1.76
CA LYS A 226 13.57 12.90 1.17
C LYS A 226 12.75 11.98 2.05
N ARG A 227 11.45 12.24 2.10
CA ARG A 227 10.49 11.37 2.81
C ARG A 227 9.29 11.03 1.96
N VAL A 228 8.95 9.73 1.94
CA VAL A 228 7.78 9.21 1.24
C VAL A 228 6.88 8.46 2.21
N PHE A 229 5.58 8.70 2.11
CA PHE A 229 4.55 7.96 2.85
C PHE A 229 3.83 6.99 1.92
N PHE A 230 3.60 5.77 2.40
CA PHE A 230 2.80 4.75 1.72
C PHE A 230 1.64 4.37 2.62
N SER A 231 0.39 4.61 2.19
CA SER A 231 -0.79 4.32 3.02
C SER A 231 -1.01 2.83 3.26
N GLY A 232 -0.60 1.98 2.31
CA GLY A 232 -1.22 0.66 2.17
C GLY A 232 -2.69 0.86 1.80
N ASP A 233 -3.58 0.22 2.55
CA ASP A 233 -5.02 0.46 2.51
C ASP A 233 -5.51 1.04 3.84
N GLY A 234 -6.54 1.87 3.79
CA GLY A 234 -7.27 2.30 4.97
C GLY A 234 -8.17 3.51 4.74
N GLY A 235 -9.14 3.67 5.63
CA GLY A 235 -10.02 4.84 5.64
C GLY A 235 -9.44 6.05 6.40
N TYR A 236 -10.06 7.20 6.20
CA TYR A 236 -9.63 8.43 6.86
C TYR A 236 -9.85 8.39 8.38
N PHE A 237 -8.82 8.74 9.15
CA PHE A 237 -8.93 9.03 10.58
C PHE A 237 -7.80 9.96 11.06
N THR A 238 -7.73 10.19 12.38
CA THR A 238 -6.78 11.14 13.01
C THR A 238 -5.30 10.78 12.87
N HIS A 239 -4.96 9.54 12.48
CA HIS A 239 -3.58 9.07 12.40
C HIS A 239 -2.76 9.85 11.36
N PHE A 240 -3.34 10.21 10.20
CA PHE A 240 -2.67 11.02 9.17
C PHE A 240 -2.11 12.33 9.74
N LYS A 241 -2.91 13.05 10.52
CA LYS A 241 -2.51 14.31 11.15
C LYS A 241 -1.38 14.12 12.16
N LYS A 242 -1.42 13.03 12.95
CA LYS A 242 -0.35 12.69 13.90
C LYS A 242 0.96 12.35 13.18
N ILE A 243 0.87 11.60 12.08
CA ILE A 243 2.01 11.20 11.26
C ILE A 243 2.63 12.45 10.61
N GLY A 244 1.83 13.29 9.95
CA GLY A 244 2.28 14.54 9.35
C GLY A 244 2.95 15.47 10.36
N ALA A 245 2.36 15.64 11.54
CA ALA A 245 2.92 16.47 12.60
C ALA A 245 4.25 15.94 13.16
N TYR A 246 4.39 14.63 13.32
CA TYR A 246 5.62 14.03 13.86
C TYR A 246 6.79 14.09 12.88
N PHE A 247 6.54 13.73 11.61
CA PHE A 247 7.59 13.71 10.60
C PHE A 247 7.88 15.12 10.04
N GLY A 248 6.90 16.04 10.04
CA GLY A 248 7.06 17.39 9.51
C GLY A 248 6.76 17.51 8.01
N GLY A 249 6.08 16.52 7.42
CA GLY A 249 5.68 16.51 6.01
C GLY A 249 6.39 15.48 5.15
N PHE A 250 5.95 15.38 3.90
CA PHE A 250 6.41 14.38 2.93
C PHE A 250 6.60 14.99 1.55
N ASP A 251 7.67 14.60 0.85
CA ASP A 251 7.89 15.00 -0.54
C ASP A 251 6.92 14.29 -1.48
N LEU A 252 6.49 13.08 -1.13
CA LEU A 252 5.47 12.33 -1.84
C LEU A 252 4.63 11.53 -0.84
N VAL A 253 3.32 11.53 -1.04
CA VAL A 253 2.43 10.57 -0.38
C VAL A 253 1.79 9.67 -1.45
N CYS A 254 1.92 8.37 -1.27
CA CYS A 254 1.24 7.36 -2.08
C CYS A 254 0.00 6.92 -1.31
N LEU A 255 -1.18 7.39 -1.73
CA LEU A 255 -2.44 7.19 -0.99
C LEU A 255 -3.38 6.27 -1.75
N GLU A 256 -3.97 5.35 -0.99
CA GLU A 256 -5.05 4.49 -1.45
C GLU A 256 -6.18 5.30 -2.08
N SER A 257 -6.55 4.95 -3.30
CA SER A 257 -7.51 5.70 -4.11
C SER A 257 -8.44 4.75 -4.86
N GLY A 258 -9.10 3.83 -4.15
CA GLY A 258 -10.02 2.87 -4.79
C GLY A 258 -10.90 2.16 -3.77
N GLN A 259 -11.78 1.28 -4.22
CA GLN A 259 -12.61 0.40 -3.37
C GLN A 259 -13.51 1.10 -2.32
N PHE A 260 -13.64 2.43 -2.33
CA PHE A 260 -14.49 3.15 -1.41
C PHE A 260 -15.97 2.81 -1.60
N ASN A 261 -16.69 2.65 -0.49
CA ASN A 261 -18.11 2.34 -0.49
C ASN A 261 -18.76 2.74 0.84
N ALA A 262 -20.03 3.15 0.79
CA ALA A 262 -20.82 3.46 1.98
C ALA A 262 -21.01 2.26 2.93
N ALA A 263 -20.87 1.04 2.44
CA ALA A 263 -20.93 -0.18 3.25
C ALA A 263 -19.72 -0.36 4.19
N TRP A 264 -18.54 0.17 3.88
CA TRP A 264 -17.35 0.10 4.72
C TRP A 264 -16.61 1.45 4.78
N PRO A 265 -17.27 2.48 5.33
CA PRO A 265 -16.81 3.85 5.24
C PRO A 265 -15.50 4.13 6.00
N PHE A 266 -14.98 3.14 6.74
CA PHE A 266 -13.74 3.23 7.52
C PHE A 266 -12.62 2.35 7.01
N SER A 267 -12.82 1.59 5.92
CA SER A 267 -11.80 0.70 5.35
C SER A 267 -11.13 1.28 4.12
N HIS A 268 -11.80 2.18 3.41
CA HIS A 268 -11.32 2.80 2.19
C HIS A 268 -11.78 4.25 2.16
N SER A 269 -10.87 5.17 1.88
CA SER A 269 -11.16 6.60 1.89
C SER A 269 -11.94 7.06 0.67
N PHE A 270 -12.93 7.91 0.89
CA PHE A 270 -13.62 8.59 -0.19
C PHE A 270 -12.71 9.65 -0.84
N PRO A 271 -12.94 10.02 -2.12
CA PRO A 271 -12.06 10.95 -2.83
C PRO A 271 -11.78 12.29 -2.13
N ASP A 272 -12.78 12.88 -1.47
CA ASP A 272 -12.63 14.10 -0.68
C ASP A 272 -11.75 13.89 0.57
N GLN A 273 -11.83 12.70 1.16
CA GLN A 273 -11.03 12.32 2.31
C GLN A 273 -9.57 12.12 1.93
N ILE A 274 -9.25 11.58 0.75
CA ILE A 274 -7.88 11.43 0.26
C ILE A 274 -7.17 12.80 0.15
N LEU A 275 -7.88 13.84 -0.30
CA LEU A 275 -7.34 15.21 -0.29
C LEU A 275 -7.06 15.71 1.13
N LYS A 276 -7.93 15.34 2.08
CA LYS A 276 -7.74 15.65 3.50
C LYS A 276 -6.56 14.90 4.11
N GLU A 277 -6.34 13.65 3.73
CA GLU A 277 -5.18 12.85 4.12
C GLU A 277 -3.88 13.50 3.67
N ALA A 278 -3.79 13.87 2.38
CA ALA A 278 -2.62 14.53 1.83
C ALA A 278 -2.32 15.85 2.56
N LYS A 279 -3.37 16.62 2.91
CA LYS A 279 -3.24 17.82 3.73
C LYS A 279 -2.76 17.52 5.15
N ASP A 280 -3.38 16.55 5.82
CA ASP A 280 -3.04 16.19 7.21
C ASP A 280 -1.62 15.59 7.31
N LEU A 281 -1.12 14.96 6.24
CA LEU A 281 0.25 14.51 6.11
C LEU A 281 1.24 15.65 5.80
N ASN A 282 0.78 16.86 5.47
CA ASN A 282 1.62 17.96 4.97
C ASN A 282 2.43 17.53 3.73
N ALA A 283 1.73 16.94 2.76
CA ALA A 283 2.31 16.43 1.52
C ALA A 283 2.66 17.56 0.54
N LYS A 284 3.78 17.39 -0.19
CA LYS A 284 4.15 18.25 -1.33
C LYS A 284 3.61 17.75 -2.67
N ALA A 285 3.39 16.45 -2.80
CA ALA A 285 2.82 15.80 -3.99
C ALA A 285 2.05 14.54 -3.60
N LEU A 286 1.07 14.15 -4.43
CA LEU A 286 0.18 13.01 -4.20
C LEU A 286 0.25 12.03 -5.39
N MET A 287 0.53 10.76 -5.11
CA MET A 287 0.41 9.67 -6.07
C MET A 287 -0.77 8.76 -5.67
N PRO A 288 -1.86 8.68 -6.45
CA PRO A 288 -2.94 7.74 -6.16
C PRO A 288 -2.49 6.29 -6.45
N ILE A 289 -2.76 5.38 -5.52
CA ILE A 289 -2.57 3.92 -5.67
C ILE A 289 -3.91 3.20 -5.47
N HIS A 290 -3.94 1.87 -5.49
CA HIS A 290 -5.15 1.06 -5.30
C HIS A 290 -6.20 1.17 -6.43
N TRP A 291 -5.79 1.62 -7.62
CA TRP A 291 -6.64 1.76 -8.81
C TRP A 291 -6.01 1.12 -10.05
N GLY A 292 -6.69 1.17 -11.20
CA GLY A 292 -6.08 0.91 -12.51
C GLY A 292 -5.57 -0.51 -12.77
N ARG A 293 -5.97 -1.51 -11.98
CA ARG A 293 -5.52 -2.90 -12.19
C ARG A 293 -6.60 -3.94 -11.98
N PHE A 294 -7.28 -3.95 -10.84
CA PHE A 294 -8.32 -4.94 -10.54
C PHE A 294 -9.71 -4.34 -10.63
N LEU A 295 -10.68 -5.16 -11.01
CA LEU A 295 -12.09 -4.83 -10.81
C LEU A 295 -12.42 -5.01 -9.33
N ALA A 296 -12.20 -3.97 -8.55
CA ALA A 296 -12.52 -3.89 -7.14
C ALA A 296 -13.05 -2.49 -6.86
N GLY A 297 -14.37 -2.35 -6.70
CA GLY A 297 -15.02 -1.05 -6.57
C GLY A 297 -16.34 -0.94 -7.32
N THR A 298 -17.28 -0.14 -6.80
CA THR A 298 -18.54 0.23 -7.48
C THR A 298 -18.44 1.59 -8.19
N HIS A 299 -17.24 1.99 -8.57
CA HIS A 299 -16.93 3.27 -9.20
C HIS A 299 -16.22 3.06 -10.54
N ALA A 300 -16.07 4.14 -11.32
CA ALA A 300 -15.26 4.13 -12.53
C ALA A 300 -13.80 3.80 -12.19
N TRP A 301 -13.09 3.07 -13.06
CA TRP A 301 -11.73 2.59 -12.77
C TRP A 301 -10.71 3.73 -12.56
N ASN A 302 -10.93 4.87 -13.20
CA ASN A 302 -10.11 6.09 -13.19
C ASN A 302 -10.80 7.29 -12.52
N GLY A 303 -12.08 7.18 -12.11
CA GLY A 303 -12.87 8.33 -11.66
C GLY A 303 -12.34 9.03 -10.40
N VAL A 304 -11.67 8.28 -9.52
CA VAL A 304 -10.95 8.86 -8.38
C VAL A 304 -9.77 9.71 -8.81
N VAL A 305 -9.04 9.33 -9.87
CA VAL A 305 -7.90 10.07 -10.38
C VAL A 305 -8.37 11.35 -11.08
N GLU A 306 -9.46 11.27 -11.85
CA GLU A 306 -10.16 12.44 -12.40
C GLU A 306 -10.53 13.43 -11.29
N TYR A 307 -11.20 12.94 -10.23
CA TYR A 307 -11.60 13.77 -9.10
C TYR A 307 -10.40 14.42 -8.41
N LEU A 308 -9.35 13.64 -8.10
CA LEU A 308 -8.16 14.15 -7.42
C LEU A 308 -7.43 15.18 -8.29
N TYR A 309 -7.34 14.97 -9.60
CA TYR A 309 -6.71 15.92 -10.52
C TYR A 309 -7.46 17.26 -10.55
N GLU A 310 -8.79 17.22 -10.56
CA GLU A 310 -9.62 18.43 -10.64
C GLU A 310 -9.70 19.21 -9.31
N ASN A 311 -9.54 18.53 -8.18
CA ASN A 311 -9.82 19.10 -6.85
C ASN A 311 -8.57 19.23 -5.95
N SER A 312 -7.42 18.69 -6.35
CA SER A 312 -6.17 18.79 -5.58
C SER A 312 -5.47 20.12 -5.83
N ASN A 313 -4.99 20.75 -4.74
CA ASN A 313 -4.03 21.86 -4.80
C ASN A 313 -2.57 21.38 -4.83
N LEU A 314 -2.34 20.07 -4.76
CA LEU A 314 -1.02 19.44 -4.83
C LEU A 314 -0.79 18.85 -6.24
N PRO A 315 0.45 18.85 -6.73
CA PRO A 315 0.83 18.07 -7.90
C PRO A 315 0.38 16.61 -7.75
N LEU A 316 -0.43 16.16 -8.71
CA LEU A 316 -0.84 14.77 -8.81
C LEU A 316 0.18 14.02 -9.67
N ILE A 317 0.72 12.92 -9.16
CA ILE A 317 1.74 12.11 -9.81
C ILE A 317 1.09 10.82 -10.30
N THR A 318 0.84 10.70 -11.60
CA THR A 318 0.14 9.57 -12.22
C THR A 318 0.98 8.95 -13.33
N PRO A 319 2.14 8.35 -12.99
CA PRO A 319 3.02 7.75 -13.99
C PRO A 319 2.32 6.58 -14.66
N LYS A 320 2.74 6.26 -15.88
CA LYS A 320 2.30 5.01 -16.52
C LYS A 320 2.81 3.81 -15.72
N MET A 321 2.13 2.68 -15.79
CA MET A 321 2.56 1.49 -15.05
C MET A 321 3.98 1.06 -15.46
N GLY A 322 4.91 1.03 -14.50
CA GLY A 322 6.32 0.72 -14.72
C GLY A 322 7.23 1.91 -15.00
N GLU A 323 6.67 3.11 -15.11
CA GLU A 323 7.44 4.35 -15.23
C GLU A 323 7.91 4.84 -13.86
N ALA A 324 9.19 5.23 -13.79
CA ALA A 324 9.82 5.68 -12.56
C ALA A 324 9.70 7.20 -12.42
N TYR A 325 9.18 7.65 -11.28
CA TYR A 325 9.11 9.05 -10.90
C TYR A 325 10.21 9.38 -9.87
N GLU A 326 11.01 10.42 -10.14
CA GLU A 326 12.00 10.93 -9.18
C GLU A 326 11.32 11.79 -8.10
N VAL A 327 11.48 11.43 -6.83
CA VAL A 327 10.77 12.08 -5.72
C VAL A 327 11.16 13.55 -5.59
N GLY A 328 10.17 14.42 -5.76
CA GLY A 328 10.31 15.88 -5.64
C GLY A 328 10.71 16.58 -6.93
N SER A 329 10.76 15.86 -8.06
CA SER A 329 10.84 16.45 -9.39
C SER A 329 9.49 16.98 -9.88
N GLU A 330 9.50 17.84 -10.88
CA GLU A 330 8.27 18.22 -11.59
C GLU A 330 7.71 17.01 -12.35
N PHE A 331 6.38 16.93 -12.47
CA PHE A 331 5.70 15.85 -13.17
C PHE A 331 4.78 16.41 -14.24
N GLU A 332 5.05 16.05 -15.50
CA GLU A 332 4.21 16.41 -16.63
C GLU A 332 3.08 15.38 -16.80
N GLN A 333 1.85 15.88 -16.81
CA GLN A 333 0.67 15.06 -17.00
C GLN A 333 0.47 14.72 -18.48
N ASP A 334 0.48 13.43 -18.81
CA ASP A 334 0.18 12.94 -20.16
C ASP A 334 -1.27 12.45 -20.31
N PHE A 335 -2.03 12.50 -19.20
CA PHE A 335 -3.44 12.10 -19.11
C PHE A 335 -3.77 10.73 -19.72
N TRP A 336 -2.85 9.76 -19.65
CA TRP A 336 -3.07 8.41 -20.19
C TRP A 336 -4.33 7.72 -19.63
N TRP A 337 -4.82 8.19 -18.48
CA TRP A 337 -6.00 7.71 -17.78
C TRP A 337 -7.32 8.39 -18.18
N LYS A 338 -7.30 9.42 -19.03
CA LYS A 338 -8.53 10.12 -19.51
C LYS A 338 -9.15 9.51 -20.76
N GLU A 339 -8.44 8.66 -21.50
CA GLU A 339 -8.93 8.13 -22.78
C GLU A 339 -9.77 6.86 -22.57
N GLY A 340 -10.82 6.73 -23.37
CA GLY A 340 -11.84 5.68 -23.30
C GLY A 340 -13.09 6.09 -24.06
#